data_AF-A0A6L7MSI3-F1
#
_entry.id   AF-A0A6L7MSI3-F1
#
_cell.length_a   1.000
_cell.length_b   1.000
_cell.length_c   1.000
_cell.angle_alpha   90.00
_cell.angle_beta   90.00
_cell.angle_gamma   90.00
#
_symmetry.space_group_name_H-M   'P 1'
#
loop_
_entity.id
_entity.type
_entity.pdbx_description
1 polymer ?
#
loop_
_entity_poly.entity_id
_entity_poly.type
_entity_poly.pdbx_seq_one_letter_code
_entity_poly.pdbx_strand_id
1 'polypeptide(L)'
;MTTPMEPVGDMKETMDWVLDPAADVIWGFAGFVTTAEGEIDLAPKDEEDWARVKHAAWVLAESGNLLMVPGLAEEGADWLEYSQGLRTMGGRLIEIAEAQDPEALFEAGGHLYNICLACHQAYARELRQD
;
A
#
# COMPACT_ATOMS: atom_id res chain seq x y z
N MET A 1 -22.77 -1.89 21.59
CA MET A 1 -21.93 -0.69 21.58
C MET A 1 -21.55 -0.45 20.13
N THR A 2 -21.92 0.69 19.55
CA THR A 2 -21.45 1.07 18.21
C THR A 2 -20.02 1.55 18.37
N THR A 3 -19.11 1.01 17.57
CA THR A 3 -17.70 1.38 17.56
C THR A 3 -17.57 2.88 17.22
N PRO A 4 -16.80 3.69 17.97
CA PRO A 4 -16.68 5.14 17.75
C PRO A 4 -15.73 5.46 16.58
N MET A 5 -15.87 4.75 15.47
CA MET A 5 -15.12 4.97 14.24
C MET A 5 -16.11 5.30 13.15
N GLU A 6 -15.96 6.48 12.57
CA GLU A 6 -16.75 6.99 11.45
C GLU A 6 -15.76 7.34 10.32
N PRO A 7 -15.95 6.81 9.10
CA PRO A 7 -15.16 7.22 7.95
C PRO A 7 -15.29 8.72 7.66
N VAL A 8 -14.18 9.38 7.33
CA VAL A 8 -14.20 10.80 6.93
C VAL A 8 -14.73 10.99 5.51
N GLY A 9 -14.45 10.04 4.63
CA GLY A 9 -14.91 9.99 3.24
C GLY A 9 -15.43 8.59 2.88
N ASP A 10 -15.77 8.39 1.62
CA ASP A 10 -16.17 7.08 1.11
C ASP A 10 -14.96 6.18 0.76
N MET A 11 -15.24 4.97 0.27
CA MET A 11 -14.21 4.02 -0.14
C MET A 11 -13.26 4.59 -1.19
N LYS A 12 -13.82 5.23 -2.22
CA LYS A 12 -13.04 5.75 -3.33
C LYS A 12 -12.14 6.89 -2.84
N GLU A 13 -12.66 7.80 -2.04
CA GLU A 13 -11.88 8.89 -1.46
C GLU A 13 -10.79 8.36 -0.53
N THR A 14 -11.07 7.31 0.23
CA THR A 14 -10.08 6.66 1.10
C THR A 14 -8.95 6.02 0.28
N MET A 15 -9.27 5.35 -0.82
CA MET A 15 -8.26 4.83 -1.74
C MET A 15 -7.43 5.98 -2.33
N ASP A 16 -8.08 6.96 -2.98
CA ASP A 16 -7.43 8.05 -3.70
C ASP A 16 -6.52 8.92 -2.82
N TRP A 17 -6.93 9.19 -1.57
CA TRP A 17 -6.26 10.21 -0.73
C TRP A 17 -5.46 9.64 0.45
N VAL A 18 -5.65 8.37 0.80
CA VAL A 18 -4.93 7.75 1.91
C VAL A 18 -4.07 6.59 1.42
N LEU A 19 -4.65 5.62 0.72
CA LEU A 19 -3.93 4.39 0.38
C LEU A 19 -3.03 4.54 -0.85
N ASP A 20 -3.55 5.04 -1.96
CA ASP A 20 -2.81 5.14 -3.22
C ASP A 20 -1.55 6.02 -3.09
N PRO A 21 -1.58 7.21 -2.46
CA PRO A 21 -0.38 8.03 -2.30
C PRO A 21 0.70 7.34 -1.46
N ALA A 22 0.32 6.49 -0.50
CA ALA A 22 1.27 5.72 0.29
C ALA A 22 1.90 4.59 -0.55
N ALA A 23 1.10 3.88 -1.34
CA ALA A 23 1.61 2.86 -2.27
C ALA A 23 2.56 3.47 -3.31
N ASP A 24 2.23 4.64 -3.86
CA ASP A 24 3.06 5.38 -4.81
C ASP A 24 4.43 5.75 -4.24
N VAL A 25 4.50 6.16 -2.96
CA VAL A 25 5.79 6.42 -2.31
C VAL A 25 6.63 5.14 -2.23
N ILE A 26 6.02 4.01 -1.85
CA ILE A 26 6.74 2.72 -1.77
C ILE A 26 7.25 2.32 -3.15
N TRP A 27 6.40 2.32 -4.18
CA TRP A 27 6.80 1.94 -5.54
C TRP A 27 7.78 2.91 -6.18
N GLY A 28 7.73 4.19 -5.82
CA GLY A 28 8.71 5.20 -6.23
C GLY A 28 10.13 4.90 -5.77
N PHE A 29 10.30 4.06 -4.74
CA PHE A 29 11.60 3.60 -4.23
C PHE A 29 11.88 2.11 -4.47
N ALA A 30 10.89 1.35 -4.94
CA ALA A 30 10.97 -0.10 -5.11
C ALA A 30 11.11 -0.49 -6.60
N GLY A 31 12.09 0.07 -7.32
CA GLY A 31 12.23 -0.21 -8.74
C GLY A 31 13.42 0.42 -9.44
N PHE A 32 13.44 0.23 -10.76
CA PHE A 32 14.42 0.78 -11.69
C PHE A 32 13.70 1.52 -12.82
N VAL A 33 14.34 2.57 -13.35
CA VAL A 33 13.89 3.25 -14.57
C VAL A 33 14.89 2.99 -15.68
N THR A 34 14.42 2.45 -16.80
CA THR A 34 15.23 2.30 -18.01
C THR A 34 15.34 3.64 -18.74
N THR A 35 16.56 4.11 -19.00
CA THR A 35 16.87 5.28 -19.82
C THR A 35 17.68 4.89 -21.06
N ALA A 36 18.00 5.86 -21.93
CA ALA A 36 18.86 5.62 -23.08
C ALA A 36 20.31 5.25 -22.68
N GLU A 37 20.72 5.61 -21.46
CA GLU A 37 22.05 5.43 -20.91
C GLU A 37 22.19 4.17 -20.03
N GLY A 38 21.10 3.50 -19.67
CA GLY A 38 21.08 2.31 -18.81
C GLY A 38 19.91 2.28 -17.85
N GLU A 39 20.00 1.49 -16.78
CA GLU A 39 19.01 1.45 -15.71
C GLU A 39 19.44 2.36 -14.55
N ILE A 40 18.49 3.15 -14.04
CA ILE A 40 18.66 3.97 -12.85
C ILE A 40 17.93 3.28 -11.70
N ASP A 41 18.68 2.91 -10.67
CA ASP A 41 18.15 2.42 -9.39
C ASP A 41 17.45 3.55 -8.63
N LEU A 42 16.19 3.29 -8.25
CA LEU A 42 15.36 4.20 -7.47
C LEU A 42 15.41 3.93 -5.97
N ALA A 43 16.17 2.93 -5.50
CA ALA A 43 16.28 2.60 -4.09
C ALA A 43 16.57 3.84 -3.21
N PRO A 44 16.04 3.88 -1.97
CA PRO A 44 16.29 4.95 -1.03
C PRO A 44 17.79 5.20 -0.84
N LYS A 45 18.21 6.47 -0.87
CA LYS A 45 19.65 6.82 -0.90
C LYS A 45 20.18 7.29 0.44
N ASP A 46 19.29 7.74 1.31
CA ASP A 46 19.61 8.28 2.62
C ASP A 46 18.48 8.03 3.62
N GLU A 47 18.71 8.46 4.86
CA GLU A 47 17.77 8.33 5.98
C GLU A 47 16.43 9.03 5.71
N GLU A 48 16.41 10.12 4.90
CA GLU A 48 15.18 10.83 4.59
C GLU A 48 14.30 9.99 3.66
N ASP A 49 14.89 9.39 2.63
CA ASP A 49 14.17 8.46 1.75
C ASP A 49 13.64 7.24 2.51
N TRP A 50 14.46 6.64 3.39
CA TRP A 50 14.01 5.51 4.23
C TRP A 50 12.89 5.91 5.18
N ALA A 51 12.94 7.12 5.76
CA ALA A 51 11.87 7.64 6.58
C ALA A 51 10.57 7.83 5.79
N ARG A 52 10.65 8.23 4.50
CA ARG A 52 9.49 8.34 3.61
C ARG A 52 8.86 6.99 3.33
N VAL A 53 9.67 5.97 3.02
CA VAL A 53 9.19 4.59 2.84
C VAL A 53 8.53 4.09 4.12
N LYS A 54 9.17 4.28 5.28
CA LYS A 54 8.63 3.87 6.59
C LYS A 54 7.29 4.57 6.88
N HIS A 55 7.19 5.88 6.65
CA HIS A 55 5.94 6.62 6.85
C HIS A 55 4.82 6.07 5.95
N ALA A 56 5.10 5.87 4.67
CA ALA A 56 4.14 5.29 3.73
C ALA A 56 3.71 3.88 4.13
N ALA A 57 4.64 3.05 4.60
CA ALA A 57 4.36 1.71 5.11
C ALA A 57 3.42 1.71 6.34
N TRP A 58 3.57 2.68 7.24
CA TRP A 58 2.64 2.88 8.36
C TRP A 58 1.25 3.28 7.88
N VAL A 59 1.15 4.23 6.96
CA VAL A 59 -0.14 4.62 6.37
C VAL A 59 -0.80 3.40 5.73
N LEU A 60 -0.06 2.61 4.96
CA LEU A 60 -0.56 1.40 4.32
C LEU A 60 -1.04 0.36 5.34
N ALA A 61 -0.28 0.15 6.42
CA ALA A 61 -0.64 -0.78 7.47
C ALA A 61 -1.97 -0.39 8.16
N GLU A 62 -2.11 0.90 8.49
CA GLU A 62 -3.31 1.42 9.14
C GLU A 62 -4.51 1.54 8.19
N SER A 63 -4.26 1.80 6.90
CA SER A 63 -5.31 1.73 5.86
C SER A 63 -5.90 0.32 5.79
N GLY A 64 -5.09 -0.72 5.96
CA GLY A 64 -5.61 -2.09 6.12
C GLY A 64 -6.67 -2.19 7.23
N ASN A 65 -6.42 -1.58 8.40
CA ASN A 65 -7.41 -1.49 9.49
C ASN A 65 -8.63 -0.65 9.11
N LEU A 66 -8.41 0.49 8.46
CA LEU A 66 -9.46 1.42 8.06
C LEU A 66 -10.47 0.77 7.10
N LEU A 67 -10.01 -0.09 6.18
CA LEU A 67 -10.86 -0.86 5.27
C LEU A 67 -11.76 -1.89 5.98
N MET A 68 -11.53 -2.17 7.27
CA MET A 68 -12.42 -3.03 8.08
C MET A 68 -13.45 -2.22 8.90
N VAL A 69 -13.43 -0.89 8.84
CA VAL A 69 -14.37 -0.02 9.55
C VAL A 69 -15.74 -0.01 8.84
N PRO A 70 -16.87 -0.10 9.57
CA PRO A 70 -18.19 0.05 8.96
C PRO A 70 -18.32 1.36 8.17
N GLY A 71 -18.86 1.27 6.95
CA GLY A 71 -18.96 2.40 6.01
C GLY A 71 -17.83 2.43 4.96
N LEU A 72 -16.70 1.77 5.25
CA LEU A 72 -15.66 1.46 4.26
C LEU A 72 -15.62 -0.03 3.94
N ALA A 73 -15.89 -0.90 4.91
CA ALA A 73 -15.84 -2.34 4.66
C ALA A 73 -16.90 -2.79 3.64
N GLU A 74 -16.46 -3.56 2.64
CA GLU A 74 -17.33 -4.28 1.72
C GLU A 74 -17.80 -5.62 2.30
N GLU A 75 -18.87 -6.17 1.74
CA GLU A 75 -19.37 -7.49 2.12
C GLU A 75 -18.51 -8.61 1.50
N GLY A 76 -18.03 -9.54 2.32
CA GLY A 76 -17.32 -10.74 1.87
C GLY A 76 -16.14 -11.12 2.75
N ALA A 77 -15.86 -12.43 2.86
CA ALA A 77 -14.71 -12.91 3.62
C ALA A 77 -13.38 -12.49 2.96
N ASP A 78 -13.35 -12.45 1.63
CA ASP A 78 -12.16 -12.10 0.85
C ASP A 78 -11.74 -10.63 1.08
N TRP A 79 -12.69 -9.71 1.24
CA TRP A 79 -12.40 -8.30 1.61
C TRP A 79 -11.62 -8.21 2.92
N LEU A 80 -12.08 -8.93 3.94
CA LEU A 80 -11.42 -8.98 5.24
C LEU A 80 -10.01 -9.57 5.11
N GLU A 81 -9.86 -10.63 4.32
CA GLU A 81 -8.56 -11.25 4.05
C GLU A 81 -7.58 -10.28 3.36
N TYR A 82 -8.00 -9.59 2.29
CA TYR A 82 -7.16 -8.62 1.59
C TYR A 82 -6.79 -7.43 2.48
N SER A 83 -7.75 -6.91 3.27
CA SER A 83 -7.50 -5.82 4.22
C SER A 83 -6.47 -6.20 5.29
N GLN A 84 -6.54 -7.43 5.80
CA GLN A 84 -5.54 -7.96 6.74
C GLN A 84 -4.19 -8.22 6.05
N GLY A 85 -4.21 -8.72 4.83
CA GLY A 85 -3.01 -8.92 4.00
C GLY A 85 -2.26 -7.62 3.78
N LEU A 86 -2.97 -6.54 3.47
CA LEU A 86 -2.42 -5.20 3.33
C LEU A 86 -1.79 -4.70 4.63
N ARG A 87 -2.50 -4.85 5.77
CA ARG A 87 -1.93 -4.51 7.09
C ARG A 87 -0.63 -5.26 7.36
N THR A 88 -0.63 -6.58 7.15
CA THR A 88 0.55 -7.44 7.36
C THR A 88 1.70 -7.02 6.44
N MET A 89 1.42 -6.71 5.18
CA MET A 89 2.43 -6.24 4.23
C MET A 89 3.00 -4.88 4.65
N GLY A 90 2.17 -3.95 5.11
CA GLY A 90 2.63 -2.69 5.70
C GLY A 90 3.57 -2.90 6.89
N GLY A 91 3.22 -3.83 7.79
CA GLY A 91 4.10 -4.26 8.89
C GLY A 91 5.48 -4.72 8.42
N ARG A 92 5.53 -5.60 7.41
CA ARG A 92 6.80 -6.07 6.84
C ARG A 92 7.57 -4.94 6.13
N LEU A 93 6.90 -4.01 5.44
CA LEU A 93 7.55 -2.85 4.83
C LEU A 93 8.16 -1.91 5.87
N ILE A 94 7.55 -1.76 7.05
CA ILE A 94 8.14 -1.01 8.16
C ILE A 94 9.47 -1.66 8.60
N GLU A 95 9.48 -2.98 8.80
CA GLU A 95 10.69 -3.72 9.18
C GLU A 95 11.79 -3.59 8.11
N ILE A 96 11.44 -3.69 6.82
CA ILE A 96 12.36 -3.52 5.70
C ILE A 96 12.94 -2.11 5.68
N ALA A 97 12.12 -1.08 5.90
CA ALA A 97 12.58 0.30 5.92
C ALA A 97 13.50 0.59 7.13
N GLU A 98 13.26 -0.04 8.27
CA GLU A 98 14.15 0.04 9.44
C GLU A 98 15.48 -0.68 9.22
N ALA A 99 15.46 -1.80 8.49
CA ALA A 99 16.66 -2.54 8.10
C ALA A 99 17.42 -1.90 6.94
N GLN A 100 16.81 -0.93 6.24
CA GLN A 100 17.34 -0.29 5.02
C GLN A 100 17.76 -1.30 3.95
N ASP A 101 16.88 -2.26 3.67
CA ASP A 101 17.14 -3.35 2.71
C ASP A 101 16.45 -3.07 1.36
N PRO A 102 17.19 -2.58 0.34
CA PRO A 102 16.61 -2.21 -0.95
C PRO A 102 16.16 -3.42 -1.79
N GLU A 103 16.82 -4.57 -1.65
CA GLU A 103 16.42 -5.79 -2.37
C GLU A 103 15.09 -6.32 -1.80
N ALA A 104 14.99 -6.39 -0.47
CA ALA A 104 13.73 -6.77 0.17
C ALA A 104 12.61 -5.76 -0.12
N LEU A 105 12.92 -4.46 -0.24
CA LEU A 105 11.94 -3.43 -0.61
C LEU A 105 11.41 -3.67 -2.03
N PHE A 106 12.28 -3.97 -2.99
CA PHE A 106 11.88 -4.29 -4.37
C PHE A 106 10.93 -5.49 -4.42
N GLU A 107 11.29 -6.60 -3.76
CA GLU A 107 10.42 -7.79 -3.69
C GLU A 107 9.08 -7.50 -3.01
N ALA A 108 9.12 -6.74 -1.90
CA ALA A 108 7.93 -6.35 -1.17
C ALA A 108 7.00 -5.45 -2.01
N GLY A 109 7.55 -4.57 -2.84
CA GLY A 109 6.77 -3.76 -3.79
C GLY A 109 5.96 -4.61 -4.78
N GLY A 110 6.55 -5.69 -5.29
CA GLY A 110 5.88 -6.66 -6.16
C GLY A 110 4.78 -7.46 -5.43
N HIS A 111 5.03 -7.88 -4.19
CA HIS A 111 4.00 -8.54 -3.37
C HIS A 111 2.83 -7.62 -3.04
N LEU A 112 3.12 -6.36 -2.71
CA LEU A 112 2.10 -5.34 -2.50
C LEU A 112 1.21 -5.17 -3.74
N TYR A 113 1.82 -5.05 -4.93
CA TYR A 113 1.08 -4.98 -6.19
C TYR A 113 0.09 -6.14 -6.36
N ASN A 114 0.53 -7.37 -6.06
CA ASN A 114 -0.33 -8.55 -6.20
C ASN A 114 -1.52 -8.53 -5.22
N ILE A 115 -1.34 -8.03 -3.99
CA ILE A 115 -2.44 -7.86 -3.02
C ILE A 115 -3.46 -6.84 -3.56
N CYS A 116 -2.99 -5.68 -4.00
CA CYS A 116 -3.85 -4.63 -4.56
C CYS A 116 -4.61 -5.15 -5.80
N LEU A 117 -3.91 -5.82 -6.72
CA LEU A 117 -4.49 -6.38 -7.92
C LEU A 117 -5.57 -7.42 -7.60
N ALA A 118 -5.32 -8.33 -6.67
CA ALA A 118 -6.28 -9.36 -6.28
C ALA A 118 -7.57 -8.74 -5.69
N CYS A 119 -7.42 -7.77 -4.79
CA CYS A 119 -8.56 -7.05 -4.21
C CYS A 119 -9.34 -6.28 -5.29
N HIS A 120 -8.65 -5.50 -6.14
CA HIS A 120 -9.30 -4.70 -7.18
C HIS A 120 -9.98 -5.56 -8.24
N GLN A 121 -9.47 -6.76 -8.54
CA GLN A 121 -10.15 -7.71 -9.42
C GLN A 121 -11.46 -8.25 -8.85
N ALA A 122 -11.60 -8.32 -7.52
CA ALA A 122 -12.82 -8.75 -6.86
C ALA A 122 -13.82 -7.59 -6.69
N TYR A 123 -13.33 -6.40 -6.29
CA TYR A 123 -14.17 -5.31 -5.78
C TYR A 123 -14.17 -4.02 -6.62
N ALA A 124 -13.25 -3.86 -7.57
CA ALA A 124 -13.07 -2.63 -8.34
C ALA A 124 -13.04 -2.86 -9.86
N ARG A 125 -13.76 -3.88 -10.35
CA ARG A 125 -13.71 -4.30 -11.77
C ARG A 125 -14.13 -3.21 -12.76
N GLU A 126 -14.97 -2.28 -12.31
CA GLU A 126 -15.50 -1.15 -13.08
C GLU A 126 -14.50 0.00 -13.22
N LEU A 127 -13.47 0.10 -12.36
CA LEU A 127 -12.40 1.12 -12.43
C LEU A 127 -11.38 0.85 -13.56
N ARG A 128 -11.55 -0.20 -14.38
CA ARG A 128 -10.67 -0.54 -15.51
C ARG A 128 -11.19 -0.06 -16.88
N GLN A 129 -12.14 0.87 -16.93
CA GLN A 129 -12.71 1.35 -18.20
C GLN A 129 -12.05 2.63 -18.76
N ASP A 130 -10.89 3.02 -18.22
CA ASP A 130 -10.18 4.26 -18.58
C ASP A 130 -8.67 4.02 -18.63
#